data_AF-A0A1P8B058-F1
#
_entry.id   AF-A0A1P8B058-F1
#
_cell.length_a   1.000
_cell.length_b   1.000
_cell.length_c   1.000
_cell.angle_alpha   90.00
_cell.angle_beta   90.00
_cell.angle_gamma   90.00
#
_symmetry.space_group_name_H-M   'P 1'
#
loop_
_entity.id
_entity.type
_entity.pdbx_description
1 polymer ?
#
loop_
_entity_poly.entity_id
_entity_poly.type
_entity_poly.pdbx_seq_one_letter_code
_entity_poly.pdbx_strand_id
1 'polypeptide(L)'
;MCNYCEFSSNRYGCGSSEQDNVLREKVERLRFLIKRMTGKDDDAHFTELQALESRLKDVSRTVLDQKEKMIKLEEDERKKEAQNESDGTRRGVLVPCNSSEQRQRDDGALLLLKKARFERRYSESLQSEFERLWLVNERMNGRELEGMSSRDLLSLDNQILNALLGLLVQMNRPREEQVAARQREKNNKESTSRLAEQERYSSDNDKDDDTSSPFLKRRRRDLTKDARLLCDFCGLSSSRRYDELRPHKQEHEALSMESEVKRLRLLTRMTGKDLDGLSFEELQVLRNRLDDVLPIVEKHMDKMKLEEAAKVKT
;
A
#
# COMPACT_ATOMS: atom_id res chain seq x y z
N MET A 1 -35.50 54.36 57.49
CA MET A 1 -34.43 54.26 56.49
C MET A 1 -33.70 52.94 56.71
N CYS A 2 -33.96 51.95 55.86
CA CYS A 2 -33.12 50.77 55.70
C CYS A 2 -33.38 50.25 54.28
N ASN A 3 -32.48 50.57 53.36
CA ASN A 3 -32.48 50.03 52.01
C ASN A 3 -31.79 48.66 52.05
N TYR A 4 -32.57 47.60 51.99
CA TYR A 4 -32.12 46.26 51.61
C TYR A 4 -32.84 45.92 50.31
N CYS A 5 -32.19 46.17 49.17
CA CYS A 5 -32.66 45.63 47.90
C CYS A 5 -32.20 44.18 47.83
N GLU A 6 -33.15 43.27 48.07
CA GLU A 6 -32.97 41.84 47.85
C GLU A 6 -32.66 41.54 46.38
N PHE A 7 -31.76 40.58 46.24
CA PHE A 7 -31.32 39.92 45.02
C PHE A 7 -32.46 39.71 44.02
N SER A 8 -32.39 40.40 42.89
CA SER A 8 -33.09 39.97 41.69
C SER A 8 -32.46 38.65 41.22
N SER A 9 -33.24 37.57 41.29
CA SER A 9 -32.88 36.25 40.77
C SER A 9 -32.35 36.36 39.33
N ASN A 10 -31.10 35.95 39.17
CA ASN A 10 -30.47 35.64 37.89
C ASN A 10 -31.35 34.68 37.10
N ARG A 11 -32.04 35.21 36.09
CA ARG A 11 -32.69 34.43 35.03
C ARG A 11 -31.70 34.35 33.86
N TYR A 12 -31.34 33.11 33.50
CA TYR A 12 -30.60 32.67 32.31
C TYR A 12 -29.07 32.82 32.28
N GLY A 13 -28.38 31.83 32.86
CA GLY A 13 -27.04 31.42 32.46
C GLY A 13 -27.07 30.11 31.66
N CYS A 14 -27.81 30.08 30.55
CA CYS A 14 -27.94 28.92 29.65
C CYS A 14 -27.56 29.34 28.23
N GLY A 15 -26.27 29.63 28.02
CA GLY A 15 -25.73 30.03 26.72
C GLY A 15 -24.31 29.52 26.47
N SER A 16 -23.53 29.33 27.54
CA SER A 16 -22.17 28.77 27.43
C SER A 16 -22.17 27.29 27.03
N SER A 17 -23.05 26.46 27.61
CA SER A 17 -23.03 25.01 27.38
C SER A 17 -23.45 24.62 25.96
N GLU A 18 -24.43 25.29 25.37
CA GLU A 18 -24.88 25.02 24.00
C GLU A 18 -23.83 25.45 22.96
N GLN A 19 -23.21 26.62 23.16
CA GLN A 19 -22.13 27.08 22.29
C GLN A 19 -20.89 26.19 22.38
N ASP A 20 -20.53 25.75 23.58
CA ASP A 20 -19.43 24.80 23.80
C ASP A 20 -19.70 23.43 23.18
N ASN A 21 -20.96 22.96 23.21
CA ASN A 21 -21.36 21.71 22.56
C ASN A 21 -21.27 21.81 21.03
N VAL A 22 -21.75 22.90 20.43
CA VAL A 22 -21.64 23.14 18.98
C VAL A 22 -20.18 23.24 18.54
N LEU A 23 -19.34 23.93 19.31
CA LEU A 23 -17.91 24.05 19.01
C LEU A 23 -17.22 22.68 19.13
N ARG A 24 -17.59 21.86 20.10
CA ARG A 24 -17.06 20.50 20.28
C ARG A 24 -17.39 19.61 19.10
N GLU A 25 -18.64 19.64 18.62
CA GLU A 25 -19.06 18.90 17.43
C GLU A 25 -18.25 19.31 16.19
N LYS A 26 -18.03 20.62 16.01
CA LYS A 26 -17.21 21.14 14.90
C LYS A 26 -15.75 20.67 14.99
N VAL A 27 -15.16 20.67 16.19
CA VAL A 27 -13.80 20.16 16.42
C VAL A 27 -13.72 18.67 16.08
N GLU A 28 -14.67 17.87 16.55
CA GLU A 28 -14.72 16.44 16.26
C GLU A 28 -14.85 16.15 14.76
N ARG A 29 -15.71 16.91 14.08
CA ARG A 29 -15.84 16.84 12.62
C ARG A 29 -14.52 17.16 11.91
N LEU A 30 -13.80 18.20 12.33
CA LEU A 30 -12.51 18.55 11.75
C LEU A 30 -11.43 17.49 12.03
N ARG A 31 -11.38 16.95 13.25
CA ARG A 31 -10.48 15.84 13.61
C ARG A 31 -10.73 14.63 12.70
N PHE A 32 -12.01 14.30 12.46
CA PHE A 32 -12.39 13.22 11.57
C PHE A 32 -11.95 13.45 10.13
N LEU A 33 -12.22 14.64 9.58
CA LEU A 33 -11.79 15.00 8.22
C LEU A 33 -10.27 14.91 8.05
N ILE A 34 -9.50 15.39 9.04
CA ILE A 34 -8.04 15.33 9.02
C ILE A 34 -7.54 13.89 9.18
N LYS A 35 -8.15 13.09 10.07
CA LYS A 35 -7.85 11.66 10.23
C LYS A 35 -8.01 10.92 8.90
N ARG A 36 -9.11 11.18 8.19
CA ARG A 36 -9.38 10.62 6.87
C ARG A 36 -8.37 11.06 5.82
N MET A 37 -8.11 12.36 5.70
CA MET A 37 -7.09 12.89 4.77
C MET A 37 -5.71 12.28 5.00
N THR A 38 -5.36 11.94 6.24
CA THR A 38 -4.04 11.42 6.59
C THR A 38 -3.91 9.89 6.49
N GLY A 39 -4.93 9.20 5.95
CA GLY A 39 -4.91 7.75 5.77
C GLY A 39 -4.94 6.96 7.07
N LYS A 40 -5.70 7.47 8.06
CA LYS A 40 -5.86 6.84 9.38
C LYS A 40 -7.30 6.43 9.66
N ASP A 41 -8.16 6.44 8.64
CA ASP A 41 -9.60 6.21 8.78
C ASP A 41 -9.98 4.82 8.27
N ASP A 42 -9.80 3.79 9.10
CA ASP A 42 -9.97 2.39 8.72
C ASP A 42 -11.37 2.05 8.15
N ASP A 43 -12.38 2.88 8.43
CA ASP A 43 -13.76 2.68 7.98
C ASP A 43 -14.03 3.25 6.57
N ALA A 44 -13.06 3.97 5.97
CA ALA A 44 -13.24 4.60 4.66
C ALA A 44 -13.27 3.58 3.51
N HIS A 45 -14.23 3.74 2.61
CA HIS A 45 -14.33 2.90 1.41
C HIS A 45 -13.23 3.20 0.39
N PHE A 46 -12.84 2.18 -0.38
CA PHE A 46 -11.76 2.28 -1.38
C PHE A 46 -11.96 3.43 -2.38
N THR A 47 -13.18 3.61 -2.89
CA THR A 47 -13.52 4.70 -3.83
C THR A 47 -13.38 6.08 -3.21
N GLU A 48 -13.73 6.22 -1.93
CA GLU A 48 -13.54 7.47 -1.18
C GLU A 48 -12.07 7.79 -1.00
N LEU A 49 -11.25 6.78 -0.65
CA LEU A 49 -9.80 6.92 -0.51
C LEU A 49 -9.14 7.31 -1.83
N GLN A 50 -9.56 6.71 -2.95
CA GLN A 50 -9.05 7.03 -4.28
C GLN A 50 -9.41 8.46 -4.71
N ALA A 51 -10.66 8.89 -4.46
CA ALA A 51 -11.08 10.26 -4.73
C ALA A 51 -10.29 11.27 -3.87
N LEU A 52 -10.02 10.92 -2.62
CA LEU A 52 -9.24 11.73 -1.70
C LEU A 52 -7.77 11.83 -2.12
N GLU A 53 -7.17 10.73 -2.57
CA GLU A 53 -5.82 10.69 -3.12
C GLU A 53 -5.71 11.59 -4.35
N SER A 54 -6.67 11.49 -5.28
CA SER A 54 -6.71 12.34 -6.47
C SER A 54 -6.76 13.82 -6.09
N ARG A 55 -7.65 14.18 -5.14
CA ARG A 55 -7.80 15.56 -4.66
C ARG A 55 -6.50 16.07 -4.02
N LEU A 56 -5.85 15.26 -3.18
CA LEU A 56 -4.58 15.65 -2.56
C LEU A 56 -3.45 15.79 -3.57
N LYS A 57 -3.44 15.04 -4.68
CA LYS A 57 -2.50 15.24 -5.79
C LYS A 57 -2.72 16.59 -6.49
N ASP A 58 -3.97 17.01 -6.67
CA ASP A 58 -4.29 18.33 -7.23
C ASP A 58 -3.86 19.46 -6.28
N VAL A 59 -4.11 19.30 -4.97
CA VAL A 59 -3.66 20.26 -3.96
C VAL A 59 -2.13 20.32 -3.89
N SER A 60 -1.44 19.17 -3.96
CA SER A 60 0.02 19.11 -4.00
C SER A 60 0.58 19.91 -5.17
N ARG A 61 0.02 19.76 -6.38
CA ARG A 61 0.38 20.59 -7.54
C ARG A 61 0.20 22.08 -7.26
N THR A 62 -0.95 22.46 -6.69
CA THR A 62 -1.24 23.86 -6.33
C THR A 62 -0.21 24.44 -5.35
N VAL A 63 0.18 23.67 -4.33
CA VAL A 63 1.19 24.09 -3.34
C VAL A 63 2.59 24.22 -3.97
N LEU A 64 2.95 23.32 -4.88
CA LEU A 64 4.21 23.40 -5.63
C LEU A 64 4.24 24.64 -6.53
N ASP A 65 3.16 24.92 -7.26
CA ASP A 65 3.05 26.11 -8.10
C ASP A 65 3.23 27.40 -7.29
N GLN A 66 2.66 27.45 -6.08
CA GLN A 66 2.83 28.59 -5.19
C GLN A 66 4.26 28.76 -4.67
N LYS A 67 4.94 27.65 -4.36
CA LYS A 67 6.36 27.70 -4.00
C LYS A 67 7.19 28.25 -5.15
N GLU A 68 6.93 27.80 -6.38
CA GLU A 68 7.64 28.29 -7.56
C GLU A 68 7.39 29.79 -7.78
N LYS A 69 6.15 30.26 -7.59
CA LYS A 69 5.82 31.69 -7.63
C LYS A 69 6.62 32.49 -6.59
N MET A 70 6.72 32.00 -5.35
CA MET A 70 7.54 32.66 -4.32
C MET A 70 9.02 32.74 -4.70
N ILE A 71 9.60 31.66 -5.24
CA ILE A 71 11.01 31.63 -5.65
C ILE A 71 11.27 32.63 -6.77
N LYS A 72 10.38 32.69 -7.77
CA LYS A 72 10.49 33.67 -8.87
C LYS A 72 10.44 35.11 -8.38
N LEU A 73 9.53 35.42 -7.44
CA LEU A 73 9.46 36.75 -6.85
C LEU A 73 10.74 37.12 -6.10
N GLU A 74 11.30 36.21 -5.30
CA GLU A 74 12.57 36.42 -4.58
C GLU A 74 13.75 36.62 -5.54
N GLU A 75 13.81 35.84 -6.63
CA GLU A 75 14.83 36.02 -7.67
C GLU A 75 14.72 37.37 -8.40
N ASP A 76 13.50 37.80 -8.71
CA ASP A 76 13.27 39.08 -9.38
C ASP A 76 13.55 40.27 -8.46
N GLU A 77 13.29 40.15 -7.16
CA GLU A 77 13.74 41.14 -6.16
C GLU A 77 15.26 41.22 -6.10
N ARG A 78 15.97 40.09 -6.01
CA ARG A 78 17.44 40.07 -6.04
C ARG A 78 18.03 40.69 -7.31
N LYS A 79 17.40 40.46 -8.48
CA LYS A 79 17.83 41.08 -9.73
C LYS A 79 17.66 42.61 -9.70
N LYS A 80 16.55 43.10 -9.13
CA LYS A 80 16.32 44.55 -8.96
C LYS A 80 17.31 45.17 -7.98
N GLU A 81 17.60 44.51 -6.87
CA GLU A 81 18.61 44.94 -5.91
C GLU A 81 20.00 45.00 -6.55
N ALA A 82 20.41 43.97 -7.29
CA ALA A 82 21.69 43.96 -8.01
C ALA A 82 21.79 45.07 -9.08
N GLN A 83 20.68 45.40 -9.76
CA GLN A 83 20.63 46.54 -10.68
C GLN A 83 20.80 47.87 -9.94
N ASN A 84 20.13 48.05 -8.80
CA ASN A 84 20.23 49.25 -7.98
C ASN A 84 21.62 49.42 -7.31
N GLU A 85 22.28 48.32 -6.95
CA GLU A 85 23.65 48.32 -6.42
C GLU A 85 24.69 48.63 -7.50
N SER A 86 24.45 48.24 -8.76
CA SER A 86 25.35 48.57 -9.88
C SER A 86 25.44 50.07 -10.19
N ASP A 87 24.42 50.84 -9.81
CA ASP A 87 24.39 52.32 -9.89
C ASP A 87 24.92 53.02 -8.63
N GLY A 88 25.14 52.29 -7.53
CA GLY A 88 25.58 52.83 -6.24
C GLY A 88 26.99 52.38 -5.88
N THR A 89 27.98 53.27 -6.01
CA THR A 89 29.36 52.99 -5.53
C THR A 89 29.38 52.83 -4.01
N ARG A 90 29.23 51.61 -3.50
CA ARG A 90 29.51 51.27 -2.09
C ARG A 90 30.39 50.03 -2.00
N ARG A 91 31.64 50.22 -1.56
CA ARG A 91 32.56 49.15 -1.17
C ARG A 91 31.99 48.44 0.07
N GLY A 92 31.40 47.27 -0.13
CA GLY A 92 31.16 46.29 0.93
C GLY A 92 32.36 45.35 1.03
N VAL A 93 33.06 45.35 2.17
CA VAL A 93 34.11 44.37 2.49
C VAL A 93 33.43 43.02 2.70
N LEU A 94 33.68 42.07 1.79
CA LEU A 94 33.26 40.68 1.95
C LEU A 94 34.08 40.04 3.07
N VAL A 95 33.44 39.82 4.22
CA VAL A 95 33.97 38.94 5.27
C VAL A 95 33.55 37.50 4.93
N PRO A 96 34.49 36.58 4.67
CA PRO A 96 34.15 35.18 4.47
C PRO A 96 33.74 34.56 5.81
N CYS A 97 32.44 34.32 6.00
CA CYS A 97 31.94 33.52 7.12
C CYS A 97 32.07 32.05 6.77
N ASN A 98 33.22 31.46 7.14
CA ASN A 98 33.37 30.02 7.24
C ASN A 98 32.69 29.54 8.52
N SER A 99 31.39 29.26 8.48
CA SER A 99 30.70 28.50 9.54
C SER A 99 30.08 27.23 8.95
N SER A 100 30.96 26.33 8.51
CA SER A 100 30.63 24.92 8.37
C SER A 100 30.50 24.28 9.75
N GLU A 101 29.49 24.72 10.52
CA GLU A 101 29.02 23.97 11.68
C GLU A 101 28.12 22.85 11.17
N GLN A 102 28.74 21.69 10.99
CA GLN A 102 28.06 20.41 10.84
C GLN A 102 27.20 20.20 12.09
N ARG A 103 25.95 20.68 12.06
CA ARG A 103 24.98 20.43 13.13
C ARG A 103 24.73 18.93 13.19
N GLN A 104 25.39 18.27 14.13
CA GLN A 104 24.96 16.97 14.61
C GLN A 104 23.50 17.14 15.05
N ARG A 105 22.60 16.33 14.48
CA ARG A 105 21.20 16.33 14.89
C ARG A 105 21.16 15.84 16.32
N ASP A 106 20.95 16.76 17.25
CA ASP A 106 20.74 16.44 18.65
C ASP A 106 19.34 15.83 18.81
N ASP A 107 19.28 14.50 18.79
CA ASP A 107 18.03 13.75 18.93
C ASP A 107 17.32 14.06 20.27
N GLY A 108 18.07 14.48 21.30
CA GLY A 108 17.52 14.95 22.57
C GLY A 108 16.71 16.24 22.42
N ALA A 109 17.23 17.21 21.66
CA ALA A 109 16.53 18.46 21.38
C ALA A 109 15.23 18.23 20.56
N LEU A 110 15.25 17.28 19.62
CA LEU A 110 14.07 16.91 18.84
C LEU A 110 12.96 16.29 19.70
N LEU A 111 13.33 15.44 20.65
CA LEU A 111 12.39 14.82 21.59
C LEU A 111 11.75 15.85 22.53
N LEU A 112 12.55 16.78 23.07
CA LEU A 112 12.03 17.88 23.90
C LEU A 112 11.08 18.78 23.12
N LEU A 113 11.37 19.10 21.86
CA LEU A 113 10.49 19.87 21.00
C LEU A 113 9.16 19.15 20.73
N LYS A 114 9.19 17.83 20.50
CA LYS A 114 7.97 17.02 20.35
C LYS A 114 7.13 17.01 21.63
N LYS A 115 7.78 16.85 22.79
CA LYS A 115 7.12 16.87 24.10
C LYS A 115 6.48 18.23 24.39
N ALA A 116 7.20 19.33 24.22
CA ALA A 116 6.67 20.68 24.42
C ALA A 116 5.49 20.99 23.48
N ARG A 117 5.52 20.52 22.22
CA ARG A 117 4.38 20.64 21.29
C ARG A 117 3.17 19.81 21.75
N PHE A 118 3.41 18.63 22.30
CA PHE A 118 2.35 17.79 22.83
C PHE A 118 1.68 18.44 24.05
N GLU A 119 2.47 18.91 25.02
CA GLU A 119 1.99 19.60 26.21
C GLU A 119 1.20 20.86 25.85
N ARG A 120 1.68 21.66 24.89
CA ARG A 120 0.95 22.82 24.37
C ARG A 120 -0.40 22.43 23.79
N ARG A 121 -0.48 21.36 23.00
CA ARG A 121 -1.75 20.88 22.42
C ARG A 121 -2.69 20.34 23.49
N TYR A 122 -2.16 19.78 24.57
CA TYR A 122 -2.96 19.26 25.68
C TYR A 122 -3.60 20.38 26.50
N SER A 123 -2.98 21.56 26.56
CA SER A 123 -3.51 22.74 27.24
C SER A 123 -4.23 23.73 26.32
N GLU A 124 -4.44 23.40 25.04
CA GLU A 124 -5.21 24.23 24.11
C GLU A 124 -6.69 24.34 24.56
N SER A 125 -7.25 25.54 24.46
CA SER A 125 -8.70 25.73 24.59
C SER A 125 -9.43 25.13 23.38
N LEU A 126 -10.70 24.78 23.54
CA LEU A 126 -11.52 24.22 22.45
C LEU A 126 -11.56 25.15 21.22
N GLN A 127 -11.61 26.46 21.45
CA GLN A 127 -11.59 27.49 20.40
C GLN A 127 -10.25 27.52 19.66
N SER A 128 -9.13 27.48 20.39
CA SER A 128 -7.79 27.46 19.79
C SER A 128 -7.55 26.18 18.98
N GLU A 129 -8.03 25.04 19.49
CA GLU A 129 -7.99 23.79 18.74
C GLU A 129 -8.82 23.87 17.46
N PHE A 130 -10.04 24.42 17.53
CA PHE A 130 -10.91 24.60 16.38
C PHE A 130 -10.21 25.42 15.29
N GLU A 131 -9.67 26.60 15.63
CA GLU A 131 -8.97 27.47 14.68
C GLU A 131 -7.76 26.76 14.05
N ARG A 132 -6.97 26.05 14.87
CA ARG A 132 -5.81 25.28 14.38
C ARG A 132 -6.22 24.17 13.41
N LEU A 133 -7.23 23.38 13.75
CA LEU A 133 -7.70 22.28 12.91
C LEU A 133 -8.39 22.79 11.64
N TRP A 134 -9.16 23.86 11.76
CA TRP A 134 -9.83 24.50 10.63
C TRP A 134 -8.79 24.96 9.61
N LEU A 135 -7.76 25.70 10.03
CA LEU A 135 -6.72 26.18 9.14
C LEU A 135 -5.95 25.03 8.46
N VAL A 136 -5.64 23.97 9.21
CA VAL A 136 -5.03 22.76 8.63
C VAL A 136 -5.95 22.13 7.59
N ASN A 137 -7.25 22.02 7.87
CA ASN A 137 -8.23 21.49 6.93
C ASN A 137 -8.31 22.34 5.66
N GLU A 138 -8.37 23.67 5.77
CA GLU A 138 -8.42 24.56 4.62
C GLU A 138 -7.18 24.40 3.73
N ARG A 139 -5.99 24.37 4.34
CA ARG A 139 -4.71 24.19 3.65
C ARG A 139 -4.56 22.83 2.99
N MET A 140 -4.97 21.76 3.66
CA MET A 140 -5.00 20.41 3.09
C MET A 140 -6.01 20.27 1.95
N ASN A 141 -6.93 21.23 1.79
CA ASN A 141 -7.85 21.34 0.65
C ASN A 141 -7.43 22.43 -0.36
N GLY A 142 -6.22 22.97 -0.26
CA GLY A 142 -5.68 23.94 -1.22
C GLY A 142 -6.16 25.38 -1.05
N ARG A 143 -6.76 25.71 0.10
CA ARG A 143 -7.21 27.07 0.47
C ARG A 143 -6.29 27.67 1.53
N GLU A 144 -6.44 28.96 1.84
CA GLU A 144 -5.67 29.64 2.91
C GLU A 144 -4.14 29.51 2.75
N LEU A 145 -3.70 29.57 1.49
CA LEU A 145 -2.28 29.46 1.12
C LEU A 145 -1.62 30.82 0.87
N GLU A 146 -2.42 31.86 0.66
CA GLU A 146 -1.93 33.22 0.47
C GLU A 146 -1.25 33.74 1.74
N GLY A 147 -0.13 34.45 1.59
CA GLY A 147 0.65 34.98 2.71
C GLY A 147 1.40 33.93 3.54
N MET A 148 1.37 32.63 3.16
CA MET A 148 2.20 31.62 3.80
C MET A 148 3.68 31.88 3.53
N SER A 149 4.52 31.71 4.55
CA SER A 149 5.97 31.76 4.36
C SER A 149 6.46 30.55 3.56
N SER A 150 7.62 30.67 2.90
CA SER A 150 8.27 29.54 2.20
C SER A 150 8.44 28.31 3.12
N ARG A 151 8.78 28.54 4.40
CA ARG A 151 8.89 27.49 5.41
C ARG A 151 7.54 26.81 5.71
N ASP A 152 6.46 27.57 5.79
CA ASP A 152 5.13 27.03 6.04
C ASP A 152 4.60 26.24 4.85
N LEU A 153 4.84 26.72 3.62
CA LEU A 153 4.53 25.99 2.39
C LEU A 153 5.33 24.67 2.31
N LEU A 154 6.60 24.68 2.71
CA LEU A 154 7.39 23.45 2.82
C LEU A 154 6.81 22.48 3.85
N SER A 155 6.37 22.99 5.01
CA SER A 155 5.72 22.16 6.02
C SER A 155 4.38 21.59 5.55
N LEU A 156 3.61 22.35 4.77
CA LEU A 156 2.34 21.90 4.19
C LEU A 156 2.55 20.82 3.13
N ASP A 157 3.50 21.03 2.23
CA ASP A 157 3.85 20.04 1.20
C ASP A 157 4.27 18.70 1.82
N ASN A 158 5.12 18.73 2.86
CA ASN A 158 5.44 17.52 3.63
C ASN A 158 4.21 16.86 4.28
N GLN A 159 3.24 17.65 4.75
CA GLN A 159 2.00 17.09 5.30
C GLN A 159 1.15 16.41 4.22
N ILE A 160 1.04 17.02 3.03
CA ILE A 160 0.31 16.46 1.89
C ILE A 160 0.99 15.17 1.39
N LEU A 161 2.32 15.15 1.28
CA LEU A 161 3.07 13.95 0.90
C LEU A 161 2.88 12.80 1.90
N ASN A 162 2.96 13.09 3.20
CA ASN A 162 2.71 12.09 4.24
C ASN A 162 1.25 11.59 4.21
N ALA A 163 0.29 12.48 3.93
CA ALA A 163 -1.11 12.12 3.79
C ALA A 163 -1.34 11.18 2.59
N LEU A 164 -0.77 11.51 1.42
CA LEU A 164 -0.80 10.65 0.24
C LEU A 164 -0.18 9.28 0.51
N LEU A 165 0.96 9.22 1.20
CA LEU A 165 1.58 7.97 1.63
C LEU A 165 0.68 7.17 2.57
N GLY A 166 0.05 7.85 3.54
CA GLY A 166 -0.92 7.23 4.45
C GLY A 166 -2.09 6.60 3.71
N LEU A 167 -2.68 7.31 2.74
CA LEU A 167 -3.76 6.78 1.91
C LEU A 167 -3.31 5.59 1.08
N LEU A 168 -2.11 5.64 0.49
CA LEU A 168 -1.54 4.53 -0.25
C LEU A 168 -1.38 3.27 0.62
N VAL A 169 -0.85 3.42 1.84
CA VAL A 169 -0.72 2.32 2.80
C VAL A 169 -2.10 1.77 3.17
N GLN A 170 -3.05 2.65 3.48
CA GLN A 170 -4.40 2.24 3.85
C GLN A 170 -5.10 1.44 2.74
N MET A 171 -4.99 1.89 1.48
CA MET A 171 -5.56 1.18 0.33
C MET A 171 -4.90 -0.19 0.08
N ASN A 172 -3.61 -0.33 0.41
CA ASN A 172 -2.87 -1.58 0.22
C ASN A 172 -2.99 -2.55 1.41
N ARG A 173 -3.34 -2.07 2.61
CA ARG A 173 -3.43 -2.90 3.82
C ARG A 173 -4.29 -4.16 3.63
N PRO A 174 -5.51 -4.13 3.05
CA PRO A 174 -6.31 -5.35 2.87
C PRO A 174 -5.61 -6.40 1.99
N ARG A 175 -4.86 -5.95 0.98
CA ARG A 175 -4.06 -6.83 0.11
C ARG A 175 -2.91 -7.46 0.89
N GLU A 176 -2.19 -6.66 1.68
CA GLU A 176 -1.08 -7.13 2.52
C GLU A 176 -1.55 -8.14 3.57
N GLU A 177 -2.69 -7.88 4.21
CA GLU A 177 -3.31 -8.79 5.18
C GLU A 177 -3.72 -10.12 4.55
N GLN A 178 -4.31 -10.10 3.35
CA GLN A 178 -4.65 -11.33 2.62
C GLN A 178 -3.41 -12.16 2.27
N VAL A 179 -2.33 -11.51 1.81
CA VAL A 179 -1.07 -12.20 1.51
C VAL A 179 -0.45 -12.79 2.77
N ALA A 180 -0.44 -12.03 3.87
CA ALA A 180 0.06 -12.49 5.16
C ALA A 180 -0.77 -13.67 5.71
N ALA A 181 -2.10 -13.63 5.57
CA ALA A 181 -3.00 -14.71 5.97
C ALA A 181 -2.72 -16.00 5.18
N ARG A 182 -2.61 -15.91 3.85
CA ARG A 182 -2.23 -17.05 2.99
C ARG A 182 -0.88 -17.63 3.35
N GLN A 183 0.09 -16.77 3.71
CA GLN A 183 1.41 -17.23 4.13
C GLN A 183 1.35 -17.96 5.48
N ARG A 184 0.58 -17.46 6.45
CA ARG A 184 0.35 -18.14 7.74
C ARG A 184 -0.30 -19.51 7.55
N GLU A 185 -1.28 -19.63 6.67
CA GLU A 185 -1.90 -20.92 6.36
C GLU A 185 -0.91 -21.91 5.73
N LYS A 186 -0.07 -21.47 4.80
CA LYS A 186 0.98 -22.31 4.19
C LYS A 186 1.98 -22.78 5.24
N ASN A 187 2.48 -21.86 6.07
CA ASN A 187 3.43 -22.18 7.13
C ASN A 187 2.81 -23.14 8.16
N ASN A 188 1.53 -22.98 8.50
CA ASN A 188 0.82 -23.88 9.40
C ASN A 188 0.69 -25.28 8.79
N LYS A 189 0.33 -25.38 7.51
CA LYS A 189 0.25 -26.67 6.78
C LYS A 189 1.62 -27.38 6.73
N GLU A 190 2.69 -26.64 6.44
CA GLU A 190 4.07 -27.16 6.44
C GLU A 190 4.54 -27.59 7.84
N SER A 191 4.14 -26.87 8.88
CA SER A 191 4.43 -27.23 10.27
C SER A 191 3.70 -28.52 10.68
N THR A 192 2.42 -28.67 10.29
CA THR A 192 1.67 -29.91 10.51
C THR A 192 2.23 -31.10 9.71
N SER A 193 2.71 -30.89 8.48
CA SER A 193 3.32 -31.99 7.70
C SER A 193 4.65 -32.43 8.31
N ARG A 194 5.49 -31.50 8.78
CA ARG A 194 6.74 -31.84 9.48
C ARG A 194 6.52 -32.59 10.79
N LEU A 195 5.51 -32.20 11.57
CA LEU A 195 5.13 -32.94 12.78
C LEU A 195 4.63 -34.35 12.46
N ALA A 196 3.80 -34.50 11.42
CA ALA A 196 3.33 -35.81 10.97
C ALA A 196 4.46 -36.70 10.41
N GLU A 197 5.48 -36.12 9.77
CA GLU A 197 6.68 -36.85 9.33
C GLU A 197 7.57 -37.27 10.52
N GLN A 198 7.70 -36.41 11.53
CA GLN A 198 8.44 -36.72 12.75
C GLN A 198 7.78 -37.84 13.56
N GLU A 199 6.45 -37.84 13.68
CA GLU A 199 5.71 -38.92 14.36
C GLU A 199 5.82 -40.26 13.62
N ARG A 200 5.84 -40.27 12.28
CA ARG A 200 6.09 -41.49 11.49
C ARG A 200 7.51 -42.02 11.68
N TYR A 201 8.50 -41.13 11.72
CA TYR A 201 9.91 -41.50 11.92
C TYR A 201 10.20 -42.01 13.34
N SER A 202 9.47 -41.52 14.36
CA SER A 202 9.58 -42.03 15.73
C SER A 202 8.88 -43.38 15.94
N SER A 203 7.81 -43.68 15.20
CA SER A 203 7.11 -44.97 15.29
C SER A 203 7.88 -46.15 14.67
N ASP A 204 8.88 -45.89 13.82
CA ASP A 204 9.65 -46.92 13.12
C ASP A 204 10.89 -47.40 13.91
N ASN A 205 11.19 -46.84 15.09
CA ASN A 205 12.36 -47.22 15.91
C ASN A 205 12.04 -48.18 17.08
N ASP A 206 10.79 -48.62 17.25
CA ASP A 206 10.40 -49.52 18.35
C ASP A 206 10.34 -51.00 17.92
N LYS A 207 11.32 -51.49 17.15
CA LYS A 207 11.53 -52.93 16.95
C LYS A 207 13.00 -53.23 16.74
N ASP A 208 13.70 -53.50 17.83
CA ASP A 208 14.83 -54.45 17.87
C ASP A 208 15.21 -54.71 19.34
N ASP A 209 14.58 -55.71 19.95
CA ASP A 209 15.32 -56.67 20.78
C ASP A 209 14.52 -57.98 20.84
N ASP A 210 15.03 -59.01 20.17
CA ASP A 210 15.28 -60.28 20.83
C ASP A 210 16.05 -61.24 19.92
N THR A 211 17.20 -61.64 20.45
CA THR A 211 18.19 -62.54 19.88
C THR A 211 17.65 -63.98 19.88
N SER A 212 17.55 -64.63 18.72
CA SER A 212 18.08 -65.99 18.45
C SER A 212 17.63 -66.54 17.08
N SER A 213 18.61 -66.80 16.21
CA SER A 213 18.55 -67.63 14.99
C SER A 213 19.14 -69.03 15.31
N PRO A 214 19.27 -70.02 14.39
CA PRO A 214 18.82 -70.16 12.99
C PRO A 214 18.11 -71.52 12.74
N PHE A 215 17.41 -71.77 11.64
CA PHE A 215 17.86 -72.41 10.39
C PHE A 215 16.56 -72.62 9.58
N LEU A 216 16.46 -72.23 8.30
CA LEU A 216 16.69 -73.14 7.18
C LEU A 216 16.71 -72.36 5.85
N LYS A 217 17.59 -72.83 4.97
CA LYS A 217 17.92 -72.36 3.63
C LYS A 217 16.77 -72.57 2.62
N ARG A 218 16.58 -71.58 1.72
CA ARG A 218 16.38 -71.66 0.23
C ARG A 218 15.56 -72.87 -0.32
N ARG A 219 14.56 -72.74 -1.22
CA ARG A 219 14.58 -72.04 -2.53
C ARG A 219 13.21 -72.18 -3.27
N ARG A 220 12.77 -71.09 -3.93
CA ARG A 220 12.10 -70.97 -5.26
C ARG A 220 10.70 -71.59 -5.53
N ARG A 221 9.75 -70.72 -5.91
CA ARG A 221 9.51 -70.30 -7.32
C ARG A 221 8.55 -69.11 -7.42
N ASP A 222 9.00 -68.07 -8.11
CA ASP A 222 8.18 -66.99 -8.68
C ASP A 222 7.36 -67.52 -9.87
N LEU A 223 6.21 -66.88 -10.16
CA LEU A 223 5.86 -66.36 -11.49
C LEU A 223 4.54 -65.56 -11.44
N THR A 224 4.69 -64.23 -11.58
CA THR A 224 3.91 -63.30 -12.42
C THR A 224 2.38 -63.21 -12.33
N LYS A 225 1.94 -62.05 -11.82
CA LYS A 225 1.00 -61.05 -12.42
C LYS A 225 -0.21 -61.59 -13.23
N ASP A 226 -1.43 -61.33 -12.74
CA ASP A 226 -2.31 -60.29 -13.29
C ASP A 226 -3.71 -60.26 -12.64
N ALA A 227 -4.22 -59.02 -12.53
CA ALA A 227 -5.60 -58.59 -12.78
C ALA A 227 -6.79 -59.05 -11.90
N ARG A 228 -7.40 -58.01 -11.29
CA ARG A 228 -8.85 -57.68 -11.30
C ARG A 228 -9.84 -58.75 -10.85
N LEU A 229 -10.39 -58.56 -9.66
CA LEU A 229 -11.78 -58.92 -9.37
C LEU A 229 -12.51 -57.65 -8.92
N LEU A 230 -13.24 -57.09 -9.89
CA LEU A 230 -14.19 -55.99 -9.76
C LEU A 230 -15.55 -56.54 -9.31
N CYS A 231 -16.25 -55.71 -8.55
CA CYS A 231 -17.59 -55.83 -7.99
C CYS A 231 -18.68 -56.27 -8.98
N ASP A 232 -19.52 -57.22 -8.56
CA ASP A 232 -20.70 -57.75 -9.25
C ASP A 232 -21.96 -56.85 -9.14
N PHE A 233 -21.83 -55.52 -9.23
CA PHE A 233 -23.02 -54.62 -9.18
C PHE A 233 -23.30 -53.81 -10.46
N CYS A 234 -22.61 -54.05 -11.57
CA CYS A 234 -23.02 -53.48 -12.85
C CYS A 234 -22.73 -54.44 -14.00
N GLY A 235 -23.76 -55.16 -14.42
CA GLY A 235 -23.72 -55.92 -15.66
C GLY A 235 -23.54 -54.97 -16.84
N LEU A 236 -22.38 -55.05 -17.50
CA LEU A 236 -22.17 -54.92 -18.95
C LEU A 236 -20.71 -55.28 -19.24
N SER A 237 -20.50 -56.51 -19.72
CA SER A 237 -19.22 -57.00 -20.20
C SER A 237 -18.74 -56.23 -21.43
N SER A 238 -17.47 -55.87 -21.39
CA SER A 238 -16.64 -55.41 -22.51
C SER A 238 -16.73 -56.34 -23.72
N SER A 239 -16.91 -55.80 -24.93
CA SER A 239 -16.36 -56.40 -26.14
C SER A 239 -15.93 -55.34 -27.15
N ARG A 240 -14.83 -55.65 -27.83
CA ARG A 240 -13.98 -54.80 -28.67
C ARG A 240 -14.61 -54.43 -30.03
N ARG A 241 -14.30 -53.21 -30.48
CA ARG A 241 -13.82 -52.76 -31.81
C ARG A 241 -14.40 -53.43 -33.08
N TYR A 242 -15.06 -52.65 -33.94
CA TYR A 242 -14.52 -52.15 -35.22
C TYR A 242 -15.45 -51.06 -35.81
N ASP A 243 -14.82 -50.12 -36.51
CA ASP A 243 -15.32 -48.88 -37.14
C ASP A 243 -16.56 -49.01 -38.05
N GLU A 244 -17.39 -47.97 -38.10
CA GLU A 244 -17.66 -47.26 -39.36
C GLU A 244 -18.24 -45.83 -39.18
N LEU A 245 -17.33 -44.85 -39.29
CA LEU A 245 -17.40 -43.61 -40.09
C LEU A 245 -18.55 -42.59 -39.86
N ARG A 246 -18.25 -41.52 -39.11
CA ARG A 246 -18.67 -40.12 -39.42
C ARG A 246 -17.66 -39.08 -38.86
N PRO A 247 -17.59 -37.87 -39.44
CA PRO A 247 -16.31 -37.24 -39.78
C PRO A 247 -15.66 -36.45 -38.63
N HIS A 248 -14.54 -36.96 -38.14
CA HIS A 248 -13.68 -36.35 -37.11
C HIS A 248 -12.97 -35.04 -37.51
N LYS A 249 -13.21 -34.48 -38.70
CA LYS A 249 -12.49 -33.27 -39.15
C LYS A 249 -13.05 -31.98 -38.56
N GLN A 250 -14.36 -31.88 -38.35
CA GLN A 250 -14.99 -30.62 -37.95
C GLN A 250 -14.85 -30.31 -36.47
N GLU A 251 -14.88 -31.34 -35.60
CA GLU A 251 -14.73 -31.17 -34.15
C GLU A 251 -13.28 -30.88 -33.76
N HIS A 252 -12.30 -31.48 -34.45
CA HIS A 252 -10.88 -31.19 -34.18
C HIS A 252 -10.50 -29.79 -34.63
N GLU A 253 -11.03 -29.29 -35.76
CA GLU A 253 -10.88 -27.90 -36.17
C GLU A 253 -11.60 -26.93 -35.23
N ALA A 254 -12.82 -27.25 -34.77
CA ALA A 254 -13.57 -26.41 -33.84
C ALA A 254 -12.88 -26.32 -32.47
N LEU A 255 -12.37 -27.43 -31.92
CA LEU A 255 -11.60 -27.45 -30.66
C LEU A 255 -10.23 -26.76 -30.83
N SER A 256 -9.59 -26.91 -31.99
CA SER A 256 -8.35 -26.19 -32.33
C SER A 256 -8.60 -24.68 -32.39
N MET A 257 -9.65 -24.24 -33.08
CA MET A 257 -10.04 -22.83 -33.19
C MET A 257 -10.46 -22.25 -31.84
N GLU A 258 -11.20 -22.99 -31.02
CA GLU A 258 -11.62 -22.54 -29.70
C GLU A 258 -10.43 -22.41 -28.73
N SER A 259 -9.49 -23.36 -28.77
CA SER A 259 -8.25 -23.28 -28.00
C SER A 259 -7.38 -22.10 -28.41
N GLU A 260 -7.32 -21.80 -29.71
CA GLU A 260 -6.58 -20.67 -30.25
C GLU A 260 -7.24 -19.32 -29.92
N VAL A 261 -8.57 -19.25 -29.97
CA VAL A 261 -9.31 -18.05 -29.52
C VAL A 261 -9.12 -17.83 -28.02
N LYS A 262 -9.12 -18.88 -27.19
CA LYS A 262 -8.80 -18.77 -25.76
C LYS A 262 -7.37 -18.28 -25.54
N ARG A 263 -6.40 -18.79 -26.31
CA ARG A 263 -5.00 -18.35 -26.28
C ARG A 263 -4.85 -16.89 -26.68
N LEU A 264 -5.50 -16.46 -27.76
CA LEU A 264 -5.48 -15.08 -28.26
C LEU A 264 -6.18 -14.12 -27.28
N ARG A 265 -7.33 -14.50 -26.71
CA ARG A 265 -7.98 -13.70 -25.66
C ARG A 265 -7.08 -13.54 -24.44
N LEU A 266 -6.39 -14.59 -24.02
CA LEU A 266 -5.41 -14.49 -22.93
C LEU A 266 -4.27 -13.53 -23.30
N LEU A 267 -3.74 -13.61 -24.54
CA LEU A 267 -2.68 -12.71 -25.01
C LEU A 267 -3.14 -11.25 -25.01
N THR A 268 -4.35 -10.97 -25.51
CA THR A 268 -4.95 -9.63 -25.49
C THR A 268 -5.14 -9.13 -24.05
N ARG A 269 -5.55 -10.00 -23.13
CA ARG A 269 -5.68 -9.69 -21.69
C ARG A 269 -4.34 -9.37 -21.02
N MET A 270 -3.26 -10.07 -21.40
CA MET A 270 -1.90 -9.76 -20.93
C MET A 270 -1.44 -8.36 -21.38
N THR A 271 -2.04 -7.78 -22.44
CA THR A 271 -1.78 -6.39 -22.87
C THR A 271 -2.70 -5.35 -22.21
N GLY A 272 -3.56 -5.76 -21.27
CA GLY A 272 -4.48 -4.87 -20.55
C GLY A 272 -5.79 -4.55 -21.30
N LYS A 273 -6.15 -5.34 -22.31
CA LYS A 273 -7.40 -5.20 -23.09
C LYS A 273 -8.36 -6.37 -22.81
N ASP A 274 -9.65 -6.20 -23.08
CA ASP A 274 -10.68 -7.24 -22.90
C ASP A 274 -10.74 -7.86 -21.48
N LEU A 275 -10.65 -6.99 -20.47
CA LEU A 275 -10.73 -7.36 -19.04
C LEU A 275 -12.18 -7.43 -18.53
N ASP A 276 -13.14 -6.88 -19.29
CA ASP A 276 -14.55 -6.89 -18.93
C ASP A 276 -15.10 -8.32 -18.88
N GLY A 277 -15.86 -8.63 -17.83
CA GLY A 277 -16.46 -9.95 -17.61
C GLY A 277 -15.53 -10.98 -16.93
N LEU A 278 -14.32 -10.59 -16.52
CA LEU A 278 -13.49 -11.41 -15.64
C LEU A 278 -13.88 -11.24 -14.17
N SER A 279 -13.91 -12.36 -13.44
CA SER A 279 -14.01 -12.35 -11.99
C SER A 279 -12.75 -11.78 -11.34
N PHE A 280 -12.88 -11.38 -10.07
CA PHE A 280 -11.76 -10.87 -9.29
C PHE A 280 -10.62 -11.89 -9.19
N GLU A 281 -10.96 -13.17 -9.05
CA GLU A 281 -10.02 -14.29 -8.99
C GLU A 281 -9.24 -14.43 -10.31
N GLU A 282 -9.91 -14.32 -11.44
CA GLU A 282 -9.27 -14.41 -12.77
C GLU A 282 -8.35 -13.22 -13.04
N LEU A 283 -8.74 -12.01 -12.64
CA LEU A 283 -7.88 -10.82 -12.71
C LEU A 283 -6.66 -10.94 -11.78
N GLN A 284 -6.82 -11.55 -10.61
CA GLN A 284 -5.71 -11.79 -9.68
C GLN A 284 -4.71 -12.81 -10.24
N VAL A 285 -5.19 -13.88 -10.87
CA VAL A 285 -4.32 -14.86 -11.56
C VAL A 285 -3.57 -14.20 -12.73
N LEU A 286 -4.24 -13.36 -13.52
CA LEU A 286 -3.62 -12.62 -14.62
C LEU A 286 -2.52 -11.67 -14.13
N ARG A 287 -2.78 -10.93 -13.04
CA ARG A 287 -1.80 -10.04 -12.41
C ARG A 287 -0.58 -10.81 -11.93
N ASN A 288 -0.76 -11.87 -11.14
CA ASN A 288 0.36 -12.64 -10.60
C ASN A 288 1.24 -13.19 -11.73
N ARG A 289 0.62 -13.63 -12.83
CA ARG A 289 1.36 -14.12 -13.99
C ARG A 289 2.16 -13.03 -14.71
N LEU A 290 1.67 -11.79 -14.74
CA LEU A 290 2.42 -10.65 -15.25
C LEU A 290 3.57 -10.28 -14.31
N ASP A 291 3.34 -10.28 -13.00
CA ASP A 291 4.35 -10.01 -11.98
C ASP A 291 5.51 -11.03 -12.04
N ASP A 292 5.23 -12.29 -12.36
CA ASP A 292 6.26 -13.33 -12.53
C ASP A 292 7.07 -13.16 -13.84
N VAL A 293 6.42 -12.72 -14.92
CA VAL A 293 7.03 -12.64 -16.26
C VAL A 293 7.82 -11.35 -16.48
N LEU A 294 7.36 -10.22 -15.92
CA LEU A 294 8.03 -8.92 -16.03
C LEU A 294 9.53 -8.95 -15.66
N PRO A 295 9.95 -9.48 -14.49
CA PRO A 295 11.36 -9.49 -14.11
C PRO A 295 12.22 -10.37 -15.04
N ILE A 296 11.62 -11.40 -15.65
CA ILE A 296 12.31 -12.25 -16.63
C ILE A 296 12.59 -11.45 -17.91
N VAL A 297 11.60 -10.68 -18.39
CA VAL A 297 11.73 -9.83 -19.57
C VAL A 297 12.74 -8.71 -19.32
N GLU A 298 12.69 -8.04 -18.18
CA GLU A 298 13.66 -7.00 -17.79
C GLU A 298 15.09 -7.54 -17.79
N LYS A 299 15.31 -8.70 -17.16
CA LYS A 299 16.62 -9.38 -17.16
C LYS A 299 17.13 -9.69 -18.57
N HIS A 300 16.24 -10.10 -19.48
CA HIS A 300 16.61 -10.34 -20.88
C HIS A 300 16.91 -9.05 -21.64
N MET A 301 16.17 -7.97 -21.41
CA MET A 301 16.45 -6.66 -22.01
C MET A 301 17.81 -6.11 -21.56
N ASP A 302 18.13 -6.20 -20.27
CA ASP A 302 19.40 -5.74 -19.74
C ASP A 302 20.57 -6.57 -20.27
N LYS A 303 20.37 -7.88 -20.42
CA LYS A 303 21.34 -8.76 -21.09
C LYS A 303 21.60 -8.34 -22.54
N MET A 304 20.55 -8.05 -23.32
CA MET A 304 20.71 -7.58 -24.71
C MET A 304 21.43 -6.23 -24.79
N LYS A 305 21.11 -5.27 -23.92
CA LYS A 305 21.78 -3.97 -23.87
C LYS A 305 23.28 -4.10 -23.59
N LEU A 306 23.67 -5.01 -22.69
CA LEU A 306 25.07 -5.28 -22.39
C LEU A 306 25.80 -5.94 -23.58
N GLU A 307 25.14 -6.85 -24.28
CA GLU A 307 25.69 -7.49 -25.50
C GLU A 307 25.81 -6.51 -26.67
N GLU A 308 24.86 -5.59 -26.86
CA GLU A 308 24.94 -4.52 -27.86
C GLU A 308 26.04 -3.51 -27.53
N ALA A 309 26.14 -3.08 -26.27
CA ALA A 309 27.19 -2.17 -25.82
C ALA A 309 28.61 -2.78 -25.95
N ALA A 310 28.74 -4.10 -25.91
CA ALA A 310 29.99 -4.81 -26.16
C ALA A 310 30.34 -4.88 -27.65
N LYS A 311 29.35 -5.04 -28.54
CA LYS A 311 29.55 -5.06 -30.01
C LYS A 311 29.91 -3.69 -30.59
N VAL A 312 29.45 -2.60 -29.97
CA VAL A 312 29.77 -1.22 -30.39
C VAL A 312 31.21 -0.81 -29.99
N LYS A 313 31.87 -1.58 -29.11
CA LYS A 313 33.24 -1.33 -28.63
C LYS A 313 34.33 -2.14 -29.35
N THR A 314 33.95 -2.93 -30.36
CA THR A 314 34.84 -3.64 -31.30
C THR A 314 34.72 -3.04 -32.68
#